data_AF-A0A3M7MH78-F1
#
_entry.id   AF-A0A3M7MH78-F1
#
_cell.length_a   1.000
_cell.length_b   1.000
_cell.length_c   1.000
_cell.angle_alpha   90.00
_cell.angle_beta   90.00
_cell.angle_gamma   90.00
#
_symmetry.space_group_name_H-M   'P 1'
#
loop_
_entity.id
_entity.type
_entity.pdbx_description
1 polymer ?
#
loop_
_entity_poly.entity_id
_entity_poly.type
_entity_poly.pdbx_seq_one_letter_code
_entity_poly.pdbx_strand_id
1 'polypeptide(L)'
;MPHSTNTTISGPDLHPTHNLSAASYAILQTLLAAKLSAIPPHHLPALTLSSILKQSPPALLIPHTPSDIQLAFFLRNRAIIDRYGGQPIKDEEKQDMDVTRAIWYYRVDEDRQWVRFHDTTRRNLAIFVALLAEHEEQGQSRDSGMERGRYRESDGPSNKSITPSARRFIKLYLAAVLEHHNTPSTDFTARETFINKWKNSNWDLFVTLRGAQKKMMKHRMKALGKEWQIELDYAFRCMGKRKYEKRIAKFVGCVVPGRVSDGGGMSASVMGGGKGGGSGVKTGGGDEHMTESTSGNKLLDALRVPYTPKVKGSKIPDADVEEVMTVTDVRHAISAVMRMRPRDILPVLLDLFPEDE
;
A
#
# COMPACT_ATOMS: atom_id res chain seq x y z
N MET A 1 13.27 -23.42 -64.78
CA MET A 1 14.70 -23.24 -64.49
C MET A 1 15.09 -21.83 -64.94
N PRO A 2 15.08 -20.87 -64.01
CA PRO A 2 16.35 -20.28 -63.57
C PRO A 2 16.44 -20.14 -62.03
N HIS A 3 17.68 -20.12 -61.55
CA HIS A 3 18.05 -20.09 -60.14
C HIS A 3 17.87 -18.70 -59.52
N SER A 4 17.17 -18.62 -58.39
CA SER A 4 17.25 -17.49 -57.45
C SER A 4 17.86 -17.97 -56.14
N THR A 5 19.06 -17.49 -55.85
CA THR A 5 19.80 -17.72 -54.62
C THR A 5 19.20 -16.87 -53.50
N ASN A 6 18.55 -17.51 -52.52
CA ASN A 6 18.21 -16.87 -51.26
C ASN A 6 19.43 -16.88 -50.35
N THR A 7 19.96 -15.69 -50.07
CA THR A 7 20.98 -15.46 -49.05
C THR A 7 20.29 -15.39 -47.69
N THR A 8 20.37 -16.49 -46.94
CA THR A 8 19.99 -16.56 -45.54
C THR A 8 20.97 -15.72 -44.71
N ILE A 9 20.53 -14.57 -44.22
CA ILE A 9 21.24 -13.81 -43.18
C ILE A 9 20.93 -14.50 -41.85
N SER A 10 21.79 -15.43 -41.46
CA SER A 10 21.84 -15.95 -40.09
C SER A 10 22.49 -14.87 -39.21
N GLY A 11 21.66 -14.14 -38.45
CA GLY A 11 22.15 -13.33 -37.34
C GLY A 11 22.74 -14.24 -36.25
N PRO A 12 23.85 -13.86 -35.60
CA PRO A 12 24.41 -14.65 -34.53
C PRO A 12 23.55 -14.51 -33.27
N ASP A 13 22.83 -15.57 -32.91
CA ASP A 13 22.36 -15.82 -31.56
C ASP A 13 23.57 -15.94 -30.63
N LEU A 14 23.99 -14.81 -30.05
CA LEU A 14 25.00 -14.74 -29.00
C LEU A 14 24.37 -14.13 -27.75
N HIS A 15 23.63 -14.95 -27.01
CA HIS A 15 23.56 -14.81 -25.56
C HIS A 15 24.25 -16.02 -24.92
N PRO A 16 25.46 -15.86 -24.36
CA PRO A 16 26.08 -16.92 -23.60
C PRO A 16 25.25 -17.08 -22.32
N THR A 17 24.45 -18.16 -22.26
CA THR A 17 23.97 -18.66 -20.98
C THR A 17 25.19 -19.06 -20.18
N HIS A 18 25.67 -18.17 -19.31
CA HIS A 18 26.68 -18.51 -18.32
C HIS A 18 26.21 -19.77 -17.59
N ASN A 19 26.92 -20.88 -17.79
CA ASN A 19 26.71 -22.10 -17.03
C ASN A 19 27.12 -21.81 -15.58
N LEU A 20 26.17 -21.30 -14.78
CA LEU A 20 26.33 -21.13 -13.36
C LEU A 20 26.58 -22.51 -12.73
N SER A 21 27.59 -22.62 -11.88
CA SER A 21 27.79 -23.84 -11.09
C SER A 21 26.57 -24.09 -10.19
N ALA A 22 26.31 -25.35 -9.84
CA ALA A 22 25.20 -25.72 -8.97
C ALA A 22 25.24 -24.96 -7.62
N ALA A 23 26.44 -24.76 -7.08
CA ALA A 23 26.65 -23.96 -5.86
C ALA A 23 26.26 -22.48 -6.06
N SER A 24 26.67 -21.86 -7.17
CA SER A 24 26.31 -20.47 -7.48
C SER A 24 24.80 -20.30 -7.68
N TYR A 25 24.16 -21.26 -8.33
CA TYR A 25 22.71 -21.28 -8.52
C TYR A 25 21.98 -21.34 -7.17
N ALA A 26 22.40 -22.25 -6.28
CA ALA A 26 21.81 -22.36 -4.95
C ALA A 26 21.95 -21.06 -4.13
N ILE A 27 23.12 -20.42 -4.15
CA ILE A 27 23.36 -19.15 -3.47
C ILE A 27 22.42 -18.05 -3.99
N LEU A 28 22.31 -17.90 -5.31
CA LEU A 28 21.45 -16.89 -5.94
C LEU A 28 19.96 -17.16 -5.65
N GLN A 29 19.55 -18.43 -5.61
CA GLN A 29 18.18 -18.81 -5.29
C GLN A 29 17.84 -18.46 -3.83
N THR A 30 18.74 -18.74 -2.89
CA THR A 30 18.58 -18.36 -1.48
C THR A 30 18.53 -16.85 -1.33
N LEU A 31 19.40 -16.12 -2.04
CA LEU A 31 19.42 -14.66 -2.00
C LEU A 31 18.14 -14.05 -2.55
N LEU A 32 17.60 -14.60 -3.65
CA LEU A 32 16.33 -14.15 -4.23
C LEU A 32 15.18 -14.36 -3.24
N ALA A 33 15.07 -15.55 -2.66
CA ALA A 33 14.05 -15.84 -1.66
C ALA A 33 14.16 -14.90 -0.44
N ALA A 34 15.38 -14.64 0.02
CA ALA A 34 15.63 -13.76 1.16
C ALA A 34 15.23 -12.31 0.87
N LYS A 35 15.58 -11.78 -0.32
CA LYS A 35 15.24 -10.41 -0.72
C LYS A 35 13.74 -10.19 -0.95
N LEU A 36 12.99 -11.23 -1.31
CA LEU A 36 11.54 -11.15 -1.54
C LEU A 36 10.68 -11.48 -0.30
N SER A 37 11.28 -11.93 0.80
CA SER A 37 10.58 -12.54 1.96
C SER A 37 9.52 -11.67 2.66
N ALA A 38 9.61 -10.35 2.58
CA ALA A 38 8.67 -9.41 3.22
C ALA A 38 7.53 -8.95 2.29
N ILE A 39 7.50 -9.41 1.04
CA ILE A 39 6.46 -9.02 0.09
C ILE A 39 5.24 -9.93 0.30
N PRO A 40 4.01 -9.37 0.37
CA PRO A 40 2.81 -10.18 0.52
C PRO A 40 2.67 -11.25 -0.58
N PRO A 41 2.17 -12.45 -0.24
CA PRO A 41 1.86 -13.47 -1.23
C PRO A 41 0.95 -12.92 -2.33
N HIS A 42 1.16 -13.37 -3.57
CA HIS A 42 0.40 -12.96 -4.77
C HIS A 42 0.57 -11.50 -5.20
N HIS A 43 1.36 -10.69 -4.48
CA HIS A 43 1.68 -9.32 -4.92
C HIS A 43 2.62 -9.30 -6.13
N LEU A 44 3.54 -10.27 -6.19
CA LEU A 44 4.41 -10.48 -7.34
C LEU A 44 3.97 -11.71 -8.14
N PRO A 45 4.25 -11.74 -9.47
CA PRO A 45 4.16 -12.97 -10.23
C PRO A 45 5.10 -14.04 -9.63
N ALA A 46 4.89 -15.30 -10.01
CA ALA A 46 5.76 -16.40 -9.59
C ALA A 46 7.17 -16.22 -10.17
N LEU A 47 8.04 -15.52 -9.43
CA LEU A 47 9.41 -15.22 -9.81
C LEU A 47 10.33 -16.37 -9.39
N THR A 48 11.11 -16.86 -10.34
CA THR A 48 12.17 -17.86 -10.11
C THR A 48 13.53 -17.29 -10.49
N LEU A 49 14.62 -17.93 -10.07
CA LEU A 49 15.95 -17.53 -10.55
C LEU A 49 16.05 -17.67 -12.08
N SER A 50 15.39 -18.66 -12.68
CA SER A 50 15.27 -18.79 -14.14
C SER A 50 14.61 -17.56 -14.77
N SER A 51 13.56 -17.00 -14.14
CA SER A 51 12.90 -15.76 -14.58
C SER A 51 13.86 -14.57 -14.62
N ILE A 52 14.76 -14.47 -13.65
CA ILE A 52 15.81 -13.44 -13.58
C ILE A 52 16.88 -13.66 -14.66
N LEU A 53 17.40 -14.88 -14.77
CA LEU A 53 18.47 -15.22 -15.71
C LEU A 53 18.04 -15.03 -17.17
N LYS A 54 16.82 -15.44 -17.49
CA LYS A 54 16.23 -15.31 -18.83
C LYS A 54 15.60 -13.94 -19.10
N GLN A 55 15.58 -13.04 -18.10
CA GLN A 55 14.89 -11.75 -18.19
C GLN A 55 13.46 -11.89 -18.71
N SER A 56 12.73 -12.88 -18.17
CA SER A 56 11.36 -13.13 -18.60
C SER A 56 10.49 -11.88 -18.39
N PRO A 57 9.47 -11.62 -19.23
CA PRO A 57 8.60 -10.44 -19.08
C PRO A 57 8.05 -10.23 -17.66
N PRO A 58 7.62 -11.28 -16.92
CA PRO A 58 7.16 -11.13 -15.54
C PRO A 58 8.23 -10.67 -14.54
N ALA A 59 9.51 -10.77 -14.88
CA ALA A 59 10.62 -10.28 -14.05
C ALA A 59 11.08 -8.87 -14.45
N LEU A 60 10.84 -8.46 -15.70
CA LEU A 60 11.18 -7.13 -16.21
C LEU A 60 10.10 -6.09 -15.91
N LEU A 61 8.84 -6.51 -15.95
CA LEU A 61 7.70 -5.64 -15.74
C LEU A 61 6.77 -6.24 -14.70
N ILE A 62 6.86 -5.72 -13.49
CA ILE A 62 5.90 -6.00 -12.42
C ILE A 62 4.68 -5.10 -12.65
N PRO A 63 3.48 -5.69 -12.83
CA PRO A 63 2.25 -4.91 -12.93
C PRO A 63 2.08 -3.99 -11.71
N HIS A 64 1.44 -2.84 -11.93
CA HIS A 64 1.10 -1.89 -10.86
C HIS A 64 2.29 -1.27 -10.13
N THR A 65 3.50 -1.38 -10.68
CA THR A 65 4.74 -0.76 -10.18
C THR A 65 5.27 0.22 -11.23
N PRO A 66 5.68 1.44 -10.86
CA PRO A 66 6.32 2.39 -11.77
C PRO A 66 7.61 1.84 -12.40
N SER A 67 7.97 2.30 -13.60
CA SER A 67 9.06 1.73 -14.41
C SER A 67 10.46 1.95 -13.81
N ASP A 68 10.62 3.00 -13.03
CA ASP A 68 11.86 3.42 -12.38
C ASP A 68 12.17 2.62 -11.11
N ILE A 69 11.14 2.14 -10.39
CA ILE A 69 11.30 1.34 -9.17
C ILE A 69 11.00 -0.16 -9.36
N GLN A 70 11.15 -0.68 -10.59
CA GLN A 70 10.94 -2.09 -10.93
C GLN A 70 11.84 -3.06 -10.14
N LEU A 71 11.68 -4.37 -10.37
CA LEU A 71 12.32 -5.42 -9.57
C LEU A 71 13.85 -5.25 -9.42
N ALA A 72 14.53 -4.75 -10.44
CA ALA A 72 15.97 -4.46 -10.36
C ALA A 72 16.29 -3.39 -9.30
N PHE A 73 15.52 -2.30 -9.24
CA PHE A 73 15.67 -1.28 -8.21
C PHE A 73 15.43 -1.89 -6.82
N PHE A 74 14.34 -2.63 -6.65
CA PHE A 74 13.98 -3.25 -5.38
C PHE A 74 15.08 -4.21 -4.87
N LEU A 75 15.58 -5.10 -5.73
CA LEU A 75 16.61 -6.07 -5.36
C LEU A 75 17.94 -5.40 -5.00
N ARG A 76 18.31 -4.32 -5.71
CA ARG A 76 19.51 -3.53 -5.44
C ARG A 76 19.42 -2.81 -4.11
N ASN A 77 18.27 -2.20 -3.83
CA ASN A 77 18.05 -1.36 -2.64
C ASN A 77 17.53 -2.14 -1.42
N ARG A 78 17.43 -3.48 -1.50
CA ARG A 78 16.85 -4.29 -0.42
C ARG A 78 17.53 -4.11 0.94
N ALA A 79 18.85 -3.97 0.96
CA ALA A 79 19.59 -3.72 2.19
C ALA A 79 19.22 -2.36 2.83
N ILE A 80 18.97 -1.34 2.01
CA ILE A 80 18.56 0.00 2.45
C ILE A 80 17.12 -0.05 3.00
N ILE A 81 16.22 -0.74 2.30
CA ILE A 81 14.84 -0.98 2.76
C ILE A 81 14.84 -1.66 4.14
N ASP A 82 15.63 -2.72 4.30
CA ASP A 82 15.69 -3.47 5.57
C ASP A 82 16.51 -2.79 6.66
N ARG A 83 17.29 -1.74 6.35
CA ARG A 83 17.98 -0.92 7.35
C ARG A 83 17.00 -0.37 8.39
N TYR A 84 15.78 -0.05 7.98
CA TYR A 84 14.68 0.40 8.85
C TYR A 84 13.57 -0.63 9.00
N GLY A 85 13.91 -1.92 8.86
CA GLY A 85 12.95 -3.02 9.03
C GLY A 85 11.85 -3.06 7.98
N GLY A 86 12.10 -2.51 6.79
CA GLY A 86 11.11 -2.41 5.72
C GLY A 86 10.08 -1.31 5.90
N GLN A 87 10.21 -0.48 6.94
CA GLN A 87 9.28 0.63 7.20
C GLN A 87 9.68 1.86 6.37
N PRO A 88 8.70 2.57 5.78
CA PRO A 88 8.99 3.86 5.20
C PRO A 88 9.21 4.85 6.34
N ILE A 89 10.21 5.72 6.19
CA ILE A 89 10.49 6.80 7.14
C ILE A 89 10.29 8.15 6.45
N LYS A 90 10.06 9.20 7.23
CA LYS A 90 9.74 10.55 6.73
C LYS A 90 11.00 11.34 6.38
N ASP A 91 12.07 11.14 7.14
CA ASP A 91 13.39 11.71 6.92
C ASP A 91 13.94 11.36 5.52
N GLU A 92 14.17 12.38 4.69
CA GLU A 92 14.70 12.26 3.33
C GLU A 92 16.22 11.97 3.32
N GLU A 93 16.96 12.49 4.31
CA GLU A 93 18.41 12.23 4.43
C GLU A 93 18.67 10.76 4.79
N LYS A 94 17.77 10.15 5.56
CA LYS A 94 17.89 8.74 5.97
C LYS A 94 17.30 7.75 4.98
N GLN A 95 16.26 8.12 4.23
CA GLN A 95 15.64 7.27 3.22
C GLN A 95 15.10 8.12 2.07
N ASP A 96 15.71 7.98 0.91
CA ASP A 96 15.29 8.64 -0.31
C ASP A 96 13.84 8.28 -0.71
N MET A 97 13.16 9.22 -1.36
CA MET A 97 11.80 9.08 -1.88
C MET A 97 11.60 7.80 -2.70
N ASP A 98 12.52 7.38 -3.56
CA ASP A 98 12.36 6.18 -4.38
C ASP A 98 12.38 4.90 -3.55
N VAL A 99 13.13 4.89 -2.44
CA VAL A 99 13.10 3.79 -1.47
C VAL A 99 11.76 3.78 -0.74
N THR A 100 11.26 4.94 -0.33
CA THR A 100 9.91 5.07 0.25
C THR A 100 8.85 4.57 -0.73
N ARG A 101 8.90 4.99 -2.00
CA ARG A 101 7.99 4.53 -3.06
C ARG A 101 8.07 3.02 -3.23
N ALA A 102 9.27 2.45 -3.31
CA ALA A 102 9.45 1.00 -3.41
C ALA A 102 8.82 0.25 -2.22
N ILE A 103 8.92 0.77 -1.00
CA ILE A 103 8.26 0.17 0.18
C ILE A 103 6.74 0.15 0.03
N TRP A 104 6.12 1.24 -0.43
CA TRP A 104 4.67 1.33 -0.66
C TRP A 104 4.22 0.42 -1.81
N TYR A 105 4.89 0.48 -2.97
CA TYR A 105 4.52 -0.28 -4.15
C TYR A 105 4.76 -1.79 -4.01
N TYR A 106 5.80 -2.21 -3.31
CA TYR A 106 6.05 -3.62 -2.99
C TYR A 106 5.35 -4.09 -1.71
N ARG A 107 4.64 -3.18 -1.02
CA ARG A 107 3.85 -3.48 0.18
C ARG A 107 4.69 -4.14 1.28
N VAL A 108 5.91 -3.64 1.47
CA VAL A 108 6.87 -4.25 2.44
C VAL A 108 6.44 -4.02 3.89
N ASP A 109 5.88 -2.85 4.19
CA ASP A 109 5.32 -2.53 5.52
C ASP A 109 3.83 -2.88 5.55
N GLU A 110 3.40 -3.82 6.41
CA GLU A 110 2.00 -4.23 6.55
C GLU A 110 1.07 -3.13 7.08
N ASP A 111 1.63 -2.19 7.85
CA ASP A 111 0.86 -1.12 8.49
C ASP A 111 0.71 0.12 7.59
N ARG A 112 1.52 0.24 6.53
CA ARG A 112 1.53 1.36 5.57
C ARG A 112 1.37 0.89 4.14
N GLN A 113 0.12 0.58 3.79
CA GLN A 113 -0.27 0.12 2.46
C GLN A 113 -1.56 0.78 2.02
N TRP A 114 -1.83 0.71 0.71
CA TRP A 114 -3.15 0.95 0.16
C TRP A 114 -4.00 -0.30 0.36
N VAL A 115 -4.59 -0.42 1.55
CA VAL A 115 -5.35 -1.59 1.97
C VAL A 115 -6.76 -1.57 1.38
N ARG A 116 -7.31 -2.74 1.07
CA ARG A 116 -8.74 -2.92 0.77
C ARG A 116 -9.55 -2.96 2.05
N PHE A 117 -10.85 -2.71 1.93
CA PHE A 117 -11.80 -2.95 3.02
C PHE A 117 -11.81 -4.42 3.49
N HIS A 118 -11.33 -5.39 2.72
CA HIS A 118 -11.32 -6.79 3.17
C HIS A 118 -10.04 -7.20 3.90
N ASP A 119 -9.00 -6.35 3.90
CA ASP A 119 -7.70 -6.66 4.48
C ASP A 119 -7.73 -6.63 6.02
N THR A 120 -6.68 -7.19 6.65
CA THR A 120 -6.54 -7.28 8.11
C THR A 120 -6.32 -5.91 8.77
N THR A 121 -5.72 -4.96 8.05
CA THR A 121 -5.35 -3.59 8.50
C THR A 121 -6.30 -2.49 7.99
N ARG A 122 -7.46 -2.86 7.42
CA ARG A 122 -8.55 -2.00 6.88
C ARG A 122 -9.13 -0.89 7.77
N ARG A 123 -8.62 -0.69 8.99
CA ARG A 123 -9.18 0.23 9.98
C ARG A 123 -8.97 1.70 9.58
N ASN A 124 -7.86 2.00 8.90
CA ASN A 124 -7.61 3.36 8.40
C ASN A 124 -8.73 3.84 7.47
N LEU A 125 -9.22 2.99 6.57
CA LEU A 125 -10.37 3.32 5.71
C LEU A 125 -11.59 3.69 6.52
N ALA A 126 -12.00 2.82 7.46
CA ALA A 126 -13.18 3.06 8.29
C ALA A 126 -13.07 4.34 9.12
N ILE A 127 -11.89 4.59 9.70
CA ILE A 127 -11.61 5.81 10.46
C ILE A 127 -11.72 7.05 9.57
N PHE A 128 -11.06 7.03 8.42
CA PHE A 128 -10.97 8.17 7.52
C PHE A 128 -12.33 8.57 6.94
N VAL A 129 -13.12 7.60 6.46
CA VAL A 129 -14.45 7.92 5.93
C VAL A 129 -15.41 8.39 7.02
N ALA A 130 -15.29 7.87 8.24
CA ALA A 130 -16.09 8.34 9.37
C ALA A 130 -15.69 9.75 9.82
N LEU A 131 -14.39 10.06 9.89
CA LEU A 131 -13.92 11.41 10.23
C LEU A 131 -14.36 12.45 9.19
N LEU A 132 -14.33 12.08 7.91
CA LEU A 132 -14.83 12.96 6.85
C LEU A 132 -16.35 13.20 6.98
N ALA A 133 -17.13 12.14 7.21
CA ALA A 133 -18.58 12.26 7.39
C ALA A 133 -18.94 13.13 8.61
N GLU A 134 -18.27 12.91 9.73
CA GLU A 134 -18.47 13.71 10.94
C GLU A 134 -18.13 15.19 10.70
N HIS A 135 -17.05 15.47 9.98
CA HIS A 135 -16.64 16.84 9.67
C HIS A 135 -17.70 17.57 8.83
N GLU A 136 -18.34 16.91 7.84
CA GLU A 136 -19.42 17.52 7.04
C GLU A 136 -20.68 17.78 7.87
N GLU A 137 -21.09 16.83 8.74
CA GLU A 137 -22.27 16.97 9.61
C GLU A 137 -22.13 18.18 10.56
N GLN A 138 -20.93 18.39 11.11
CA GLN A 138 -20.62 19.54 11.97
C GLN A 138 -20.66 20.87 11.21
N GLY A 139 -20.29 20.87 9.92
CA GLY A 139 -20.33 22.06 9.06
C GLY A 139 -21.76 22.53 8.76
N GLN A 140 -22.65 21.59 8.40
CA GLN A 140 -24.04 21.88 8.05
C GLN A 140 -24.85 22.46 9.22
N SER A 141 -24.52 22.05 10.45
CA SER A 141 -25.17 22.54 11.67
C SER A 141 -24.83 23.99 12.01
N ARG A 142 -23.74 24.55 11.46
CA ARG A 142 -23.30 25.93 11.71
C ARG A 142 -23.97 26.94 10.78
N ASP A 143 -24.19 26.58 9.52
CA ASP A 143 -24.81 27.48 8.52
C ASP A 143 -26.31 27.64 8.71
N SER A 144 -26.97 26.74 9.44
CA SER A 144 -28.42 26.79 9.70
C SER A 144 -28.80 27.55 10.99
N GLY A 145 -27.82 28.07 11.73
CA GLY A 145 -28.02 28.78 12.99
C GLY A 145 -28.12 30.30 12.83
N MET A 146 -29.34 30.80 12.60
CA MET A 146 -29.70 32.20 12.83
C MET A 146 -29.29 32.59 14.25
N GLU A 147 -28.39 33.56 14.37
CA GLU A 147 -27.88 34.11 15.63
C GLU A 147 -29.01 34.47 16.59
N ARG A 148 -29.14 33.74 17.69
CA ARG A 148 -29.65 34.31 18.94
C ARG A 148 -28.64 34.04 20.03
N GLY A 149 -27.96 35.13 20.38
CA GLY A 149 -26.83 35.14 21.27
C GLY A 149 -27.09 34.42 22.59
N ARG A 150 -26.04 33.76 23.05
CA ARG A 150 -25.65 33.81 24.45
C ARG A 150 -24.20 33.43 24.56
N TYR A 151 -23.41 34.37 25.08
CA TYR A 151 -22.09 34.16 25.62
C TYR A 151 -22.06 32.87 26.45
N ARG A 152 -21.38 31.85 25.93
CA ARG A 152 -20.86 30.74 26.72
C ARG A 152 -19.35 30.73 26.53
N GLU A 153 -18.71 31.64 27.24
CA GLU A 153 -17.32 31.46 27.65
C GLU A 153 -17.23 30.24 28.58
N SER A 154 -16.10 29.54 28.50
CA SER A 154 -15.72 28.34 29.25
C SER A 154 -16.28 27.01 28.74
N ASP A 155 -15.54 26.38 27.81
CA ASP A 155 -15.04 25.00 27.97
C ASP A 155 -14.08 24.62 26.82
N GLY A 156 -12.86 25.17 26.83
CA GLY A 156 -11.68 24.67 26.11
C GLY A 156 -11.77 24.55 24.57
N PRO A 157 -10.63 24.30 23.89
CA PRO A 157 -10.68 23.93 22.48
C PRO A 157 -11.27 22.51 22.39
N SER A 158 -12.58 22.40 22.22
CA SER A 158 -13.21 21.14 21.85
C SER A 158 -12.83 20.82 20.39
N ASN A 159 -11.58 20.38 20.21
CA ASN A 159 -10.95 19.86 18.99
C ASN A 159 -11.64 18.56 18.55
N LYS A 160 -12.93 18.63 18.20
CA LYS A 160 -13.72 17.48 17.69
C LYS A 160 -13.84 17.47 16.16
N SER A 161 -13.09 18.33 15.48
CA SER A 161 -13.07 18.41 14.02
C SER A 161 -11.64 18.28 13.54
N ILE A 162 -11.43 17.50 12.47
CA ILE A 162 -10.13 17.37 11.83
C ILE A 162 -9.72 18.69 11.17
N THR A 163 -8.43 18.99 11.16
CA THR A 163 -7.92 20.21 10.49
C THR A 163 -8.10 20.13 8.97
N PRO A 164 -8.10 21.26 8.23
CA PRO A 164 -8.13 21.24 6.76
C PRO A 164 -6.98 20.45 6.13
N SER A 165 -5.78 20.49 6.74
CA SER A 165 -4.63 19.71 6.27
C SER A 165 -4.84 18.20 6.49
N ALA A 166 -5.37 17.81 7.65
CA ALA A 166 -5.71 16.43 7.93
C ALA A 166 -6.79 15.92 6.97
N ARG A 167 -7.83 16.72 6.72
CA ARG A 167 -8.86 16.42 5.71
C ARG A 167 -8.25 16.20 4.32
N ARG A 168 -7.31 17.04 3.90
CA ARG A 168 -6.59 16.87 2.62
C ARG A 168 -5.77 15.59 2.58
N PHE A 169 -5.03 15.28 3.66
CA PHE A 169 -4.26 14.04 3.77
C PHE A 169 -5.16 12.80 3.65
N ILE A 170 -6.30 12.79 4.34
CA ILE A 170 -7.28 11.70 4.26
C ILE A 170 -7.80 11.53 2.82
N LYS A 171 -8.18 12.62 2.14
CA LYS A 171 -8.68 12.57 0.76
C LYS A 171 -7.63 11.97 -0.19
N LEU A 172 -6.37 12.36 -0.06
CA LEU A 172 -5.28 11.84 -0.89
C LEU A 172 -5.04 10.35 -0.64
N TYR A 173 -5.10 9.89 0.60
CA TYR A 173 -5.00 8.45 0.89
C TYR A 173 -6.14 7.67 0.26
N LEU A 174 -7.39 8.15 0.39
CA LEU A 174 -8.55 7.48 -0.20
C LEU A 174 -8.48 7.47 -1.74
N ALA A 175 -8.02 8.56 -2.36
CA ALA A 175 -7.78 8.62 -3.80
C ALA A 175 -6.75 7.57 -4.25
N ALA A 176 -5.63 7.46 -3.53
CA ALA A 176 -4.58 6.47 -3.79
C ALA A 176 -5.10 5.02 -3.65
N VAL A 177 -5.96 4.74 -2.66
CA VAL A 177 -6.60 3.43 -2.49
C VAL A 177 -7.55 3.12 -3.65
N LEU A 178 -8.33 4.11 -4.10
CA LEU A 178 -9.24 3.95 -5.25
C LEU A 178 -8.45 3.67 -6.54
N GLU A 179 -7.41 4.45 -6.83
CA GLU A 179 -6.53 4.21 -7.98
C GLU A 179 -5.88 2.82 -7.91
N HIS A 180 -5.35 2.44 -6.74
CA HIS A 180 -4.68 1.15 -6.54
C HIS A 180 -5.60 -0.07 -6.75
N HIS A 181 -6.93 0.10 -6.72
CA HIS A 181 -7.85 -1.03 -6.87
C HIS A 181 -8.73 -0.96 -8.11
N ASN A 182 -8.98 0.23 -8.65
CA ASN A 182 -9.81 0.42 -9.83
C ASN A 182 -8.99 0.58 -11.12
N THR A 183 -7.83 1.24 -11.06
CA THR A 183 -6.99 1.55 -12.24
C THR A 183 -5.49 1.32 -11.98
N PRO A 184 -5.09 0.14 -11.48
CA PRO A 184 -3.78 -0.02 -10.86
C PRO A 184 -2.58 -0.02 -11.81
N SER A 185 -2.77 -0.15 -13.13
CA SER A 185 -1.68 -0.34 -14.11
C SER A 185 -1.38 0.85 -15.01
N THR A 186 -2.26 1.84 -15.08
CA THR A 186 -2.21 2.88 -16.13
C THR A 186 -1.96 4.28 -15.57
N ASP A 187 -2.32 4.49 -14.30
CA ASP A 187 -2.11 5.75 -13.60
C ASP A 187 -1.50 5.48 -12.22
N PHE A 188 -0.52 6.31 -11.88
CA PHE A 188 0.18 6.31 -10.60
C PHE A 188 -0.03 7.65 -9.87
N THR A 189 -0.74 8.60 -10.45
CA THR A 189 -0.80 10.00 -10.02
C THR A 189 -1.31 10.15 -8.59
N ALA A 190 -2.40 9.48 -8.22
CA ALA A 190 -2.98 9.58 -6.89
C ALA A 190 -2.08 8.92 -5.84
N ARG A 191 -1.49 7.75 -6.17
CA ARG A 191 -0.55 7.05 -5.28
C ARG A 191 0.73 7.86 -5.06
N GLU A 192 1.33 8.39 -6.12
CA GLU A 192 2.54 9.23 -6.05
C GLU A 192 2.25 10.55 -5.31
N THR A 193 1.12 11.20 -5.59
CA THR A 193 0.70 12.41 -4.87
C THR A 193 0.53 12.13 -3.38
N PHE A 194 -0.06 10.98 -3.02
CA PHE A 194 -0.19 10.58 -1.63
C PHE A 194 1.17 10.29 -0.99
N ILE A 195 2.06 9.51 -1.62
CA ILE A 195 3.39 9.20 -1.07
C ILE A 195 4.18 10.50 -0.85
N ASN A 196 4.17 11.40 -1.83
CA ASN A 196 4.83 12.70 -1.72
C ASN A 196 4.25 13.52 -0.57
N LYS A 197 2.92 13.57 -0.42
CA LYS A 197 2.27 14.27 0.70
C LYS A 197 2.57 13.61 2.04
N TRP A 198 2.60 12.28 2.09
CA TRP A 198 2.96 11.53 3.28
C TRP A 198 4.38 11.90 3.67
N LYS A 199 5.38 11.72 2.81
CA LYS A 199 6.79 12.00 3.09
C LYS A 199 6.99 13.44 3.59
N ASN A 200 6.38 14.42 2.93
CA ASN A 200 6.53 15.85 3.23
C ASN A 200 5.52 16.41 4.23
N SER A 201 4.94 15.58 5.09
CA SER A 201 4.10 16.06 6.18
C SER A 201 4.26 15.24 7.45
N ASN A 202 3.88 15.86 8.57
CA ASN A 202 3.79 15.21 9.87
C ASN A 202 2.62 14.22 9.99
N TRP A 203 1.76 14.07 8.97
CA TRP A 203 0.62 13.17 9.03
C TRP A 203 1.01 11.72 8.72
N ASP A 204 0.54 10.77 9.51
CA ASP A 204 0.68 9.34 9.25
C ASP A 204 -0.64 8.58 9.50
N LEU A 205 -0.63 7.33 9.07
CA LEU A 205 -1.71 6.37 9.29
C LEU A 205 -1.77 5.92 10.75
N PHE A 206 -2.91 5.39 11.16
CA PHE A 206 -3.07 4.75 12.46
C PHE A 206 -2.41 3.36 12.45
N VAL A 207 -1.09 3.32 12.66
CA VAL A 207 -0.29 2.08 12.70
C VAL A 207 -0.40 1.35 14.04
N THR A 208 -0.52 2.08 15.15
CA THR A 208 -0.62 1.49 16.50
C THR A 208 -2.03 1.60 17.07
N LEU A 209 -2.64 0.43 17.32
CA LEU A 209 -3.88 0.31 18.10
C LEU A 209 -3.65 -0.69 19.23
N ARG A 210 -4.06 -0.35 20.45
CA ARG A 210 -3.99 -1.25 21.60
C ARG A 210 -4.96 -2.41 21.44
N GLY A 211 -4.71 -3.54 22.10
CA GLY A 211 -5.53 -4.76 21.98
C GLY A 211 -7.05 -4.52 22.17
N ALA A 212 -7.43 -3.72 23.17
CA ALA A 212 -8.81 -3.33 23.41
C ALA A 212 -9.43 -2.52 22.24
N GLN A 213 -8.68 -1.57 21.69
CA GLN A 213 -9.09 -0.78 20.52
C GLN A 213 -9.23 -1.66 19.28
N LYS A 214 -8.27 -2.58 19.05
CA LYS A 214 -8.34 -3.57 17.96
C LYS A 214 -9.61 -4.41 18.05
N LYS A 215 -9.96 -4.89 19.26
CA LYS A 215 -11.16 -5.70 19.53
C LYS A 215 -12.44 -4.88 19.29
N MET A 216 -12.52 -3.67 19.83
CA MET A 216 -13.66 -2.76 19.64
C MET A 216 -13.90 -2.47 18.16
N MET A 217 -12.86 -2.06 17.42
CA MET A 217 -12.93 -1.81 15.98
C MET A 217 -13.37 -3.05 15.22
N LYS A 218 -12.84 -4.24 15.55
CA LYS A 218 -13.28 -5.50 14.92
C LYS A 218 -14.79 -5.74 15.06
N HIS A 219 -15.34 -5.54 16.26
CA HIS A 219 -16.77 -5.69 16.50
C HIS A 219 -17.59 -4.65 15.75
N ARG A 220 -17.20 -3.37 15.81
CA ARG A 220 -17.90 -2.29 15.10
C ARG A 220 -17.87 -2.49 13.59
N MET A 221 -16.73 -2.87 13.02
CA MET A 221 -16.61 -3.14 11.59
C MET A 221 -17.49 -4.31 11.13
N LYS A 222 -17.69 -5.34 11.97
CA LYS A 222 -18.64 -6.42 11.66
C LYS A 222 -20.09 -5.92 11.60
N ALA A 223 -20.47 -5.02 12.51
CA ALA A 223 -21.79 -4.39 12.48
C ALA A 223 -21.95 -3.47 11.26
N LEU A 224 -20.96 -2.61 11.01
CA LEU A 224 -20.91 -1.72 9.84
C LEU A 224 -21.01 -2.49 8.53
N GLY A 225 -20.43 -3.69 8.42
CA GLY A 225 -20.57 -4.52 7.22
C GLY A 225 -22.03 -4.83 6.87
N LYS A 226 -22.86 -5.13 7.88
CA LYS A 226 -24.31 -5.36 7.68
C LYS A 226 -25.05 -4.07 7.33
N GLU A 227 -24.71 -2.97 8.01
CA GLU A 227 -25.31 -1.67 7.75
C GLU A 227 -25.00 -1.19 6.32
N TRP A 228 -23.76 -1.38 5.86
CA TRP A 228 -23.34 -1.05 4.50
C TRP A 228 -24.07 -1.88 3.46
N GLN A 229 -24.29 -3.18 3.72
CA GLN A 229 -25.06 -4.01 2.80
C GLN A 229 -26.48 -3.45 2.59
N ILE A 230 -27.16 -3.07 3.67
CA ILE A 230 -28.50 -2.46 3.61
C ILE A 230 -28.46 -1.14 2.83
N GLU A 231 -27.46 -0.30 3.09
CA GLU A 231 -27.32 1.01 2.43
C GLU A 231 -27.02 0.88 0.93
N LEU A 232 -26.11 -0.03 0.56
CA LEU A 232 -25.80 -0.31 -0.85
C LEU A 232 -27.01 -0.91 -1.58
N ASP A 233 -27.80 -1.75 -0.90
CA ASP A 233 -29.06 -2.29 -1.44
C ASP A 233 -30.13 -1.21 -1.62
N TYR A 234 -30.21 -0.26 -0.69
CA TYR A 234 -31.06 0.91 -0.82
C TYR A 234 -30.61 1.79 -2.00
N ALA A 235 -29.33 2.17 -2.06
CA ALA A 235 -28.77 2.99 -3.13
C ALA A 235 -28.95 2.35 -4.52
N PHE A 236 -28.73 1.03 -4.64
CA PHE A 236 -28.97 0.29 -5.89
C PHE A 236 -30.43 0.38 -6.34
N ARG A 237 -31.39 0.20 -5.43
CA ARG A 237 -32.82 0.30 -5.74
C ARG A 237 -33.25 1.71 -6.12
N CYS A 238 -32.74 2.72 -5.43
CA CYS A 238 -33.12 4.12 -5.67
C CYS A 238 -32.49 4.71 -6.94
N MET A 239 -31.24 4.36 -7.25
CA MET A 239 -30.49 4.94 -8.38
C MET A 239 -30.61 4.12 -9.67
N GLY A 240 -30.93 2.82 -9.55
CA GLY A 240 -30.88 1.88 -10.66
C GLY A 240 -29.45 1.44 -11.00
N LYS A 241 -29.34 0.32 -11.73
CA LYS A 241 -28.07 -0.37 -12.03
C LYS A 241 -27.02 0.56 -12.63
N ARG A 242 -27.35 1.25 -13.73
CA ARG A 242 -26.38 2.09 -14.47
C ARG A 242 -25.77 3.20 -13.62
N LYS A 243 -26.61 3.93 -12.87
CA LYS A 243 -26.16 5.04 -12.02
C LYS A 243 -25.39 4.53 -10.80
N TYR A 244 -25.79 3.38 -10.25
CA TYR A 244 -25.05 2.73 -9.17
C TYR A 244 -23.65 2.29 -9.62
N GLU A 245 -23.54 1.64 -10.77
CA GLU A 245 -22.25 1.21 -11.34
C GLU A 245 -21.32 2.39 -11.58
N LYS A 246 -21.84 3.49 -12.14
CA LYS A 246 -21.05 4.69 -12.42
C LYS A 246 -20.61 5.44 -11.15
N ARG A 247 -21.51 5.58 -10.16
CA ARG A 247 -21.25 6.41 -8.96
C ARG A 247 -20.66 5.66 -7.77
N ILE A 248 -21.15 4.45 -7.51
CA ILE A 248 -20.93 3.76 -6.23
C ILE A 248 -19.97 2.58 -6.37
N ALA A 249 -20.03 1.83 -7.48
CA ALA A 249 -19.28 0.58 -7.60
C ALA A 249 -17.77 0.76 -7.39
N LYS A 250 -17.20 1.91 -7.79
CA LYS A 250 -15.78 2.25 -7.58
C LYS A 250 -15.34 2.22 -6.11
N PHE A 251 -16.24 2.41 -5.15
CA PHE A 251 -15.93 2.36 -3.71
C PHE A 251 -16.07 0.95 -3.13
N VAL A 252 -16.92 0.11 -3.73
CA VAL A 252 -17.37 -1.17 -3.18
C VAL A 252 -16.23 -2.20 -3.27
N GLY A 253 -15.94 -2.85 -2.15
CA GLY A 253 -14.80 -3.78 -2.01
C GLY A 253 -13.44 -3.09 -1.84
N CYS A 254 -13.35 -1.79 -2.14
CA CYS A 254 -12.15 -0.98 -2.02
C CYS A 254 -12.17 -0.16 -0.73
N VAL A 255 -13.00 0.88 -0.68
CA VAL A 255 -13.12 1.82 0.46
C VAL A 255 -14.24 1.39 1.42
N VAL A 256 -15.30 0.78 0.90
CA VAL A 256 -16.46 0.29 1.67
C VAL A 256 -16.65 -1.22 1.44
N PRO A 257 -17.34 -1.95 2.32
CA PRO A 257 -17.55 -3.39 2.15
C PRO A 257 -18.27 -3.74 0.85
N GLY A 258 -17.90 -4.88 0.25
CA GLY A 258 -18.63 -5.51 -0.85
C GLY A 258 -19.99 -6.08 -0.45
N ARG A 259 -20.87 -6.31 -1.44
CA ARG A 259 -22.08 -7.13 -1.28
C ARG A 259 -21.70 -8.59 -1.11
N VAL A 260 -22.37 -9.30 -0.21
CA VAL A 260 -22.17 -10.75 0.02
C VAL A 260 -22.78 -11.58 -1.12
N SER A 261 -23.63 -10.98 -1.96
CA SER A 261 -24.50 -11.67 -2.93
C SER A 261 -23.84 -12.05 -4.25
N ASP A 262 -22.62 -11.61 -4.53
CA ASP A 262 -21.93 -11.98 -5.77
C ASP A 262 -20.98 -13.15 -5.47
N GLY A 263 -21.56 -14.35 -5.48
CA GLY A 263 -20.83 -15.60 -5.35
C GLY A 263 -19.77 -15.73 -6.45
N GLY A 264 -18.52 -15.46 -6.10
CA GLY A 264 -17.38 -15.61 -7.00
C GLY A 264 -16.13 -14.92 -6.47
N GLY A 265 -15.37 -15.59 -5.60
CA GLY A 265 -14.04 -15.11 -5.23
C GLY A 265 -13.51 -15.77 -3.96
N MET A 266 -12.70 -16.80 -4.14
CA MET A 266 -11.98 -17.53 -3.10
C MET A 266 -11.30 -16.59 -2.11
N SER A 267 -11.82 -16.53 -0.89
CA SER A 267 -11.07 -16.01 0.26
C SER A 267 -10.07 -17.11 0.66
N ALA A 268 -8.82 -16.98 0.22
CA ALA A 268 -7.72 -17.81 0.72
C ALA A 268 -7.65 -17.64 2.24
N SER A 269 -8.10 -18.66 2.96
CA SER A 269 -8.00 -18.73 4.41
C SER A 269 -6.53 -18.85 4.78
N VAL A 270 -6.01 -17.85 5.49
CA VAL A 270 -4.72 -17.89 6.16
C VAL A 270 -4.78 -18.96 7.26
N MET A 271 -4.30 -20.16 6.93
CA MET A 271 -3.82 -21.15 7.89
C MET A 271 -2.37 -21.47 7.54
N GLY A 272 -1.46 -21.27 8.49
CA GLY A 272 -0.05 -21.56 8.29
C GLY A 272 0.79 -21.17 9.49
N GLY A 273 0.57 -21.80 10.64
CA GLY A 273 1.54 -21.82 11.72
C GLY A 273 2.70 -22.72 11.31
N GLY A 274 3.90 -22.15 11.19
CA GLY A 274 5.15 -22.87 10.91
C GLY A 274 6.22 -22.49 11.92
N LYS A 275 6.51 -23.41 12.83
CA LYS A 275 7.71 -23.44 13.68
C LYS A 275 8.90 -23.94 12.88
N GLY A 276 10.07 -23.35 13.10
CA GLY A 276 11.39 -23.79 12.63
C GLY A 276 12.25 -22.54 12.38
N GLY A 277 13.46 -22.36 12.89
CA GLY A 277 14.45 -23.31 13.37
C GLY A 277 15.73 -23.09 12.55
N GLY A 278 16.76 -22.51 13.19
CA GLY A 278 18.16 -22.79 12.81
C GLY A 278 19.00 -21.68 12.17
N SER A 279 20.21 -21.59 12.72
CA SER A 279 21.50 -21.24 12.08
C SER A 279 21.89 -19.77 11.96
N GLY A 280 22.66 -19.34 12.96
CA GLY A 280 23.49 -18.15 12.89
C GLY A 280 24.75 -18.41 12.06
N VAL A 281 25.00 -17.53 11.10
CA VAL A 281 26.26 -17.42 10.37
C VAL A 281 26.81 -16.03 10.65
N LYS A 282 28.03 -15.97 11.21
CA LYS A 282 28.83 -14.75 11.39
C LYS A 282 29.63 -14.49 10.12
N THR A 283 29.78 -13.20 9.79
CA THR A 283 30.88 -12.50 9.06
C THR A 283 30.23 -11.33 8.30
N GLY A 284 30.81 -10.15 8.12
CA GLY A 284 32.10 -9.56 8.41
C GLY A 284 32.05 -8.22 7.67
N GLY A 285 32.33 -7.11 8.36
CA GLY A 285 32.18 -5.77 7.80
C GLY A 285 33.14 -5.52 6.64
N GLY A 286 32.63 -4.91 5.59
CA GLY A 286 33.39 -4.45 4.44
C GLY A 286 32.58 -3.36 3.74
N ASP A 287 33.03 -2.14 3.95
CA ASP A 287 32.63 -0.92 3.25
C ASP A 287 32.97 -1.08 1.77
N GLU A 288 32.04 -0.86 0.84
CA GLU A 288 32.44 -0.79 -0.56
C GLU A 288 31.54 0.07 -1.47
N HIS A 289 32.26 1.00 -2.07
CA HIS A 289 31.97 1.94 -3.13
C HIS A 289 31.26 1.31 -4.35
N MET A 290 30.25 2.01 -4.85
CA MET A 290 29.53 1.72 -6.10
C MET A 290 30.51 1.57 -7.28
N THR A 291 30.57 0.37 -7.87
CA THR A 291 31.19 0.14 -9.17
C THR A 291 30.09 -0.11 -10.20
N GLU A 292 29.99 0.80 -11.15
CA GLU A 292 29.08 0.73 -12.29
C GLU A 292 29.69 -0.19 -13.35
N SER A 293 29.12 -1.38 -13.56
CA SER A 293 29.53 -2.33 -14.60
C SER A 293 28.47 -2.48 -15.69
N THR A 294 28.83 -1.98 -16.89
CA THR A 294 28.75 -2.62 -18.22
C THR A 294 27.63 -3.63 -18.52
N SER A 295 26.81 -3.31 -19.53
CA SER A 295 25.96 -4.15 -20.42
C SER A 295 25.57 -5.58 -19.98
N GLY A 296 25.23 -5.76 -18.70
CA GLY A 296 24.90 -7.04 -18.10
C GLY A 296 23.41 -7.20 -17.80
N ASN A 297 23.04 -8.41 -17.35
CA ASN A 297 21.70 -8.67 -16.86
C ASN A 297 21.46 -7.87 -15.56
N LYS A 298 20.89 -6.67 -15.70
CA LYS A 298 20.64 -5.72 -14.59
C LYS A 298 19.93 -6.36 -13.39
N LEU A 299 19.03 -7.32 -13.62
CA LEU A 299 18.33 -8.04 -12.54
C LEU A 299 19.26 -8.98 -11.78
N LEU A 300 20.14 -9.69 -12.49
CA LEU A 300 21.13 -10.56 -11.87
C LEU A 300 22.15 -9.72 -11.07
N ASP A 301 22.57 -8.59 -11.61
CA ASP A 301 23.51 -7.69 -10.93
C ASP A 301 22.86 -7.09 -9.68
N ALA A 302 21.60 -6.65 -9.77
CA ALA A 302 20.83 -6.20 -8.62
C ALA A 302 20.62 -7.30 -7.57
N LEU A 303 20.37 -8.55 -8.01
CA LEU A 303 20.24 -9.68 -7.11
C LEU A 303 21.54 -9.90 -6.32
N ARG A 304 22.70 -9.79 -6.97
CA ARG A 304 24.03 -10.01 -6.37
C ARG A 304 24.46 -8.96 -5.35
N VAL A 305 23.84 -7.79 -5.31
CA VAL A 305 24.17 -6.76 -4.30
C VAL A 305 24.08 -7.36 -2.89
N PRO A 306 25.13 -7.22 -2.06
CA PRO A 306 25.17 -7.80 -0.72
C PRO A 306 23.92 -7.50 0.09
N TYR A 307 23.39 -8.52 0.75
CA TYR A 307 22.22 -8.39 1.60
C TYR A 307 22.31 -9.37 2.76
N THR A 308 22.24 -8.82 3.96
CA THR A 308 22.15 -9.58 5.20
C THR A 308 20.75 -9.35 5.75
N PRO A 309 19.86 -10.37 5.73
CA PRO A 309 18.53 -10.24 6.29
C PRO A 309 18.61 -9.80 7.74
N LYS A 310 17.83 -8.79 8.11
CA LYS A 310 17.72 -8.43 9.52
C LYS A 310 17.00 -9.55 10.27
N VAL A 311 17.62 -9.99 11.36
CA VAL A 311 16.98 -10.91 12.30
C VAL A 311 15.82 -10.18 12.98
N LYS A 312 14.65 -10.81 12.97
CA LYS A 312 13.43 -10.31 13.61
C LYS A 312 13.71 -10.00 15.08
N GLY A 313 13.56 -8.74 15.49
CA GLY A 313 13.87 -8.27 16.85
C GLY A 313 15.20 -7.52 17.00
N SER A 314 15.98 -7.38 15.92
CA SER A 314 17.07 -6.39 15.91
C SER A 314 16.51 -4.99 16.13
N LYS A 315 17.15 -4.21 17.00
CA LYS A 315 16.78 -2.80 17.18
C LYS A 315 16.89 -2.12 15.83
N ILE A 316 15.79 -1.51 15.39
CA ILE A 316 15.85 -0.53 14.31
C ILE A 316 16.84 0.54 14.82
N PRO A 317 17.86 0.94 14.04
CA PRO A 317 18.73 2.06 14.41
C PRO A 317 17.85 3.20 14.90
N ASP A 318 18.30 4.01 15.85
CA ASP A 318 17.56 5.19 16.33
C ASP A 318 17.21 6.08 15.13
N ALA A 319 16.13 5.74 14.45
CA ALA A 319 15.37 6.63 13.64
C ALA A 319 14.79 7.52 14.72
N ASP A 320 15.48 8.62 15.01
CA ASP A 320 14.94 9.74 15.75
C ASP A 320 13.47 9.80 15.38
N VAL A 321 12.63 9.45 16.36
CA VAL A 321 11.21 9.26 16.12
C VAL A 321 10.74 10.66 15.82
N GLU A 322 10.71 10.99 14.53
CA GLU A 322 10.12 12.25 14.07
C GLU A 322 8.76 12.36 14.73
N GLU A 323 8.36 13.60 15.01
CA GLU A 323 7.08 13.88 15.66
C GLU A 323 5.94 13.64 14.65
N VAL A 324 5.69 12.35 14.39
CA VAL A 324 4.69 11.88 13.47
C VAL A 324 3.35 11.89 14.19
N MET A 325 2.38 12.56 13.59
CA MET A 325 1.04 12.72 14.13
C MET A 325 0.01 11.97 13.28
N THR A 326 -0.96 11.35 13.94
CA THR A 326 -2.17 10.90 13.26
C THR A 326 -3.11 12.08 13.03
N VAL A 327 -3.96 12.00 12.01
CA VAL A 327 -4.92 13.05 11.61
C VAL A 327 -5.83 13.58 12.74
N THR A 328 -5.95 12.81 13.82
CA THR A 328 -6.54 13.19 15.11
C THR A 328 -6.12 12.18 16.18
N ASP A 329 -6.43 12.44 17.46
CA ASP A 329 -6.33 11.46 18.54
C ASP A 329 -7.14 10.18 18.24
N VAL A 330 -6.55 9.03 18.60
CA VAL A 330 -7.12 7.70 18.36
C VAL A 330 -8.50 7.50 19.01
N ARG A 331 -8.77 8.11 20.16
CA ARG A 331 -10.08 7.99 20.82
C ARG A 331 -11.14 8.75 20.03
N HIS A 332 -10.80 9.93 19.51
CA HIS A 332 -11.70 10.68 18.63
C HIS A 332 -11.96 9.92 17.32
N ALA A 333 -10.90 9.40 16.68
CA ALA A 333 -11.02 8.56 15.48
C ALA A 333 -11.95 7.36 15.69
N ILE A 334 -11.80 6.62 16.78
CA ILE A 334 -12.69 5.50 17.10
C ILE A 334 -14.11 5.99 17.40
N SER A 335 -14.28 7.10 18.12
CA SER A 335 -15.59 7.68 18.41
C SER A 335 -16.34 8.04 17.13
N ALA A 336 -15.66 8.59 16.11
CA ALA A 336 -16.24 8.87 14.80
C ALA A 336 -16.80 7.59 14.16
N VAL A 337 -16.00 6.51 14.12
CA VAL A 337 -16.43 5.20 13.56
C VAL A 337 -17.62 4.60 14.31
N MET A 338 -17.72 4.85 15.62
CA MET A 338 -18.84 4.37 16.44
C MET A 338 -20.13 5.14 16.17
N ARG A 339 -20.05 6.43 15.82
CA ARG A 339 -21.22 7.28 15.59
C ARG A 339 -21.72 7.25 14.14
N MET A 340 -20.81 7.37 13.19
CA MET A 340 -21.17 7.49 11.78
C MET A 340 -21.79 6.20 11.24
N ARG A 341 -22.81 6.36 10.38
CA ARG A 341 -23.51 5.29 9.69
C ARG A 341 -23.25 5.37 8.18
N PRO A 342 -23.42 4.26 7.44
CA PRO A 342 -23.26 4.26 5.98
C PRO A 342 -24.06 5.34 5.25
N ARG A 343 -25.31 5.60 5.68
CA ARG A 343 -26.16 6.68 5.12
C ARG A 343 -25.56 8.08 5.28
N ASP A 344 -24.72 8.29 6.29
CA ASP A 344 -24.04 9.56 6.55
C ASP A 344 -22.72 9.63 5.76
N ILE A 345 -22.04 8.48 5.61
CA ILE A 345 -20.73 8.37 4.95
C ILE A 345 -20.85 8.38 3.41
N LEU A 346 -21.83 7.68 2.85
CA LEU A 346 -21.94 7.49 1.40
C LEU A 346 -22.11 8.81 0.64
N PRO A 347 -22.96 9.77 1.08
CA PRO A 347 -23.04 11.09 0.45
C PRO A 347 -21.70 11.81 0.40
N VAL A 348 -20.94 11.79 1.50
CA VAL A 348 -19.62 12.40 1.56
C VAL A 348 -18.66 11.76 0.56
N LEU A 349 -18.65 10.44 0.42
CA LEU A 349 -17.82 9.77 -0.59
C LEU A 349 -18.20 10.19 -2.02
N LEU A 350 -19.49 10.32 -2.29
CA LEU A 350 -20.02 10.74 -3.60
C LEU A 350 -19.64 12.19 -3.94
N ASP A 351 -19.60 13.07 -2.94
CA ASP A 351 -19.23 14.48 -3.12
C ASP A 351 -17.71 14.66 -3.24
N LEU A 352 -16.93 13.83 -2.53
CA LEU A 352 -15.47 13.89 -2.56
C LEU A 352 -14.87 13.35 -3.85
N PHE A 353 -15.52 12.37 -4.45
CA PHE A 353 -15.06 11.72 -5.67
C PHE A 353 -16.21 11.70 -6.69
N PRO A 354 -16.52 12.87 -7.31
CA PRO A 354 -17.55 12.94 -8.32
C PRO A 354 -17.22 12.05 -9.53
N GLU A 355 -18.17 11.91 -10.44
CA GLU A 355 -17.88 11.31 -11.75
C GLU A 355 -17.05 12.30 -12.56
N ASP A 356 -16.05 11.80 -13.28
CA ASP A 356 -15.46 12.57 -14.38
C ASP A 356 -16.56 12.72 -15.44
N GLU A 357 -16.85 13.96 -15.84
CA GLU A 357 -17.92 14.30 -16.81
C GLU A 357 -17.67 13.74 -18.21
#